data_AF-A0A967TG24-F1
#
_entry.id   AF-A0A967TG24-F1
#
_cell.length_a   1.000
_cell.length_b   1.000
_cell.length_c   1.000
_cell.angle_alpha   90.00
_cell.angle_beta   90.00
_cell.angle_gamma   90.00
#
_symmetry.space_group_name_H-M   'P 1'
#
loop_
_entity.id
_entity.type
_entity.pdbx_description
1 polymer ?
#
loop_
_entity_poly.entity_id
_entity_poly.type
_entity_poly.pdbx_seq_one_letter_code
_entity_poly.pdbx_strand_id
1 'polypeptide(L)'
;LMEATGLPEAQAMRARSRDFSETIHLDAGPDAWDALSAALEERGCDLQGSGPMGTVVDTGTDKGRGVRVVRELFRRSLGEEVEAVALGDGASDAPMFDAVDRAYLVERKGGGWAEIDLPGLERVEGVGPHGWEPVVRELLDEPVRRSRPRAPR
;
A
#
# COMPACT_ATOMS: atom_id res chain seq x y z
N LEU A 1 -22.46 1.69 2.93
CA LEU A 1 -21.34 1.89 1.99
C LEU A 1 -21.47 3.21 1.22
N MET A 2 -22.50 3.41 0.38
CA MET A 2 -22.68 4.70 -0.35
C MET A 2 -22.66 5.92 0.58
N GLU A 3 -23.41 5.88 1.68
CA GLU A 3 -23.42 6.93 2.69
C GLU A 3 -22.05 7.14 3.34
N ALA A 4 -21.39 6.04 3.75
CA ALA A 4 -20.10 6.08 4.43
C ALA A 4 -18.92 6.52 3.53
N THR A 5 -19.02 6.32 2.21
CA THR A 5 -17.91 6.58 1.27
C THR A 5 -18.18 7.66 0.23
N GLY A 6 -19.43 8.14 0.11
CA GLY A 6 -19.87 9.05 -0.94
C GLY A 6 -19.86 8.44 -2.36
N LEU A 7 -19.63 7.13 -2.49
CA LEU A 7 -19.56 6.47 -3.79
C LEU A 7 -20.95 6.38 -4.44
N PRO A 8 -21.07 6.64 -5.76
CA PRO A 8 -22.26 6.30 -6.53
C PRO A 8 -22.57 4.80 -6.46
N GLU A 9 -23.85 4.42 -6.61
CA GLU A 9 -24.33 3.04 -6.45
C GLU A 9 -23.50 2.01 -7.22
N ALA A 10 -23.26 2.24 -8.51
CA ALA A 10 -22.47 1.32 -9.33
C ALA A 10 -21.02 1.16 -8.83
N GLN A 11 -20.43 2.21 -8.26
CA GLN A 11 -19.08 2.14 -7.67
C GLN A 11 -19.12 1.43 -6.31
N ALA A 12 -20.14 1.67 -5.51
CA ALA A 12 -20.36 0.98 -4.25
C ALA A 12 -20.60 -0.53 -4.46
N MET A 13 -21.35 -0.93 -5.48
CA MET A 13 -21.52 -2.34 -5.85
C MET A 13 -20.19 -2.99 -6.17
N ARG A 14 -19.33 -2.34 -6.99
CA ARG A 14 -17.98 -2.85 -7.27
C ARG A 14 -17.13 -2.91 -6.02
N ALA A 15 -17.17 -1.88 -5.18
CA ALA A 15 -16.44 -1.87 -3.92
C ALA A 15 -16.90 -2.98 -2.96
N ARG A 16 -18.14 -3.49 -3.02
CA ARG A 16 -18.60 -4.64 -2.21
C ARG A 16 -18.17 -6.00 -2.77
N SER A 17 -17.77 -6.07 -4.04
CA SER A 17 -17.31 -7.31 -4.65
C SER A 17 -15.88 -7.59 -4.17
N ARG A 18 -15.72 -8.39 -3.12
CA ARG A 18 -14.43 -8.70 -2.50
C ARG A 18 -14.22 -10.20 -2.40
N ASP A 19 -13.01 -10.65 -2.77
CA ASP A 19 -12.63 -12.07 -2.76
C ASP A 19 -11.70 -12.43 -1.61
N PHE A 20 -10.91 -11.48 -1.09
CA PHE A 20 -9.78 -11.74 -0.17
C PHE A 20 -9.75 -10.86 1.07
N SER A 21 -10.66 -9.89 1.18
CA SER A 21 -10.71 -8.98 2.32
C SER A 21 -12.15 -8.63 2.66
N GLU A 22 -12.36 -8.16 3.89
CA GLU A 22 -13.62 -7.54 4.28
C GLU A 22 -13.36 -6.11 4.75
N THR A 23 -14.28 -5.19 4.45
CA THR A 23 -14.18 -3.82 4.96
C THR A 23 -15.26 -3.61 5.99
N ILE A 24 -14.81 -3.34 7.21
CA ILE A 24 -15.68 -3.05 8.35
C ILE A 24 -15.74 -1.54 8.58
N HIS A 25 -16.91 -1.08 9.00
CA HIS A 25 -17.11 0.28 9.47
C HIS A 25 -17.60 0.19 10.91
N LEU A 26 -16.88 0.83 11.83
CA LEU A 26 -17.22 0.84 13.24
C LEU A 26 -17.31 2.28 13.72
N ASP A 27 -18.49 2.68 14.14
CA ASP A 27 -18.74 3.95 14.80
C ASP A 27 -18.52 3.77 16.32
N ALA A 28 -17.26 3.59 16.70
CA ALA A 28 -16.85 3.40 18.09
C ALA A 28 -15.46 4.01 18.34
N GLY A 29 -15.15 4.22 19.63
CA GLY A 29 -13.86 4.76 20.05
C GLY A 29 -12.69 3.79 19.86
N PRO A 30 -11.45 4.27 20.09
CA PRO A 30 -10.22 3.50 19.87
C PRO A 30 -10.19 2.14 20.60
N ASP A 31 -10.66 2.07 21.84
CA ASP A 31 -10.69 0.83 22.63
C ASP A 31 -11.47 -0.30 21.94
N ALA A 32 -12.52 0.03 21.19
CA ALA A 32 -13.30 -0.95 20.45
C ALA A 32 -12.55 -1.46 19.21
N TRP A 33 -11.75 -0.60 18.57
CA TRP A 33 -10.87 -1.00 17.47
C TRP A 33 -9.75 -1.92 17.97
N ASP A 34 -9.15 -1.62 19.11
CA ASP A 34 -8.11 -2.46 19.72
C ASP A 34 -8.66 -3.83 20.12
N ALA A 35 -9.84 -3.86 20.76
CA ALA A 35 -10.51 -5.11 21.11
C ALA A 35 -10.86 -5.95 19.87
N LEU A 36 -11.26 -5.29 18.78
CA LEU A 36 -11.55 -5.97 17.52
C LEU A 36 -10.29 -6.52 16.86
N SER A 37 -9.18 -5.76 16.84
CA SER A 37 -7.89 -6.25 16.35
C SER A 37 -7.47 -7.52 17.08
N ALA A 38 -7.47 -7.49 18.42
CA ALA A 38 -7.11 -8.64 19.23
C ALA A 38 -8.00 -9.87 18.94
N ALA A 39 -9.32 -9.67 18.80
CA ALA A 39 -10.25 -10.75 18.49
C ALA A 39 -10.07 -11.33 17.07
N LEU A 40 -9.64 -10.50 16.10
CA LEU A 40 -9.33 -10.93 14.74
C LEU A 40 -8.01 -11.71 14.68
N GLU A 41 -6.99 -11.24 15.42
CA GLU A 41 -5.68 -11.90 15.50
C GLU A 41 -5.81 -13.33 16.05
N GLU A 42 -6.64 -13.56 17.07
CA GLU A 42 -6.97 -14.89 17.60
C GLU A 42 -7.57 -15.84 16.54
N ARG A 43 -8.13 -15.27 15.46
CA ARG A 43 -8.77 -15.99 14.35
C ARG A 43 -7.88 -16.05 13.10
N GLY A 44 -6.63 -15.58 13.19
CA GLY A 44 -5.70 -15.55 12.06
C GLY A 44 -6.05 -14.49 11.02
N CYS A 45 -6.63 -13.38 11.45
CA CYS A 45 -6.90 -12.22 10.63
C CYS A 45 -6.20 -10.97 11.19
N ASP A 46 -5.72 -10.11 10.30
CA ASP A 46 -5.14 -8.81 10.66
C ASP A 46 -6.14 -7.70 10.31
N LEU A 47 -6.14 -6.64 11.12
CA LEU A 47 -6.91 -5.43 10.86
C LEU A 47 -5.99 -4.31 10.34
N GLN A 48 -6.28 -3.81 9.15
CA GLN A 48 -5.50 -2.77 8.48
C GLN A 48 -6.28 -1.47 8.32
N GLY A 49 -5.57 -0.34 8.39
CA GLY A 49 -6.12 0.98 8.18
C GLY A 49 -6.29 1.77 9.47
N SER A 50 -6.79 2.99 9.35
CA SER A 50 -7.06 3.89 10.47
C SER A 50 -8.33 4.70 10.21
N GLY A 51 -8.99 5.12 11.29
CA GLY A 51 -10.26 5.85 11.23
C GLY A 51 -11.49 4.94 11.33
N PRO A 52 -12.67 5.39 10.87
CA PRO A 52 -13.92 4.66 11.09
C PRO A 52 -14.11 3.44 10.17
N MET A 53 -13.17 3.20 9.24
CA MET A 53 -13.17 2.05 8.35
C MET A 53 -11.85 1.30 8.43
N GLY A 54 -11.94 -0.03 8.56
CA GLY A 54 -10.81 -0.94 8.60
C GLY A 54 -10.97 -2.06 7.57
N THR A 55 -9.85 -2.62 7.13
CA THR A 55 -9.81 -3.76 6.21
C THR A 55 -9.30 -4.98 6.96
N VAL A 56 -10.14 -6.00 7.03
CA VAL A 56 -9.80 -7.31 7.58
C VAL A 56 -9.21 -8.16 6.46
N VAL A 57 -8.07 -8.78 6.72
CA VAL A 57 -7.38 -9.70 5.81
C VAL A 57 -6.85 -10.90 6.58
N ASP A 58 -6.51 -11.98 5.89
CA ASP A 58 -5.77 -13.09 6.52
C ASP A 58 -4.42 -12.62 7.04
N THR A 59 -3.97 -13.18 8.17
CA THR A 59 -2.70 -12.82 8.78
C THR A 59 -1.53 -12.96 7.80
N GLY A 60 -0.68 -11.93 7.75
CA GLY A 60 0.46 -11.88 6.83
C GLY A 60 0.09 -11.52 5.38
N THR A 61 -1.08 -10.94 5.17
CA THR A 61 -1.48 -10.33 3.88
C THR A 61 -1.08 -8.86 3.87
N ASP A 62 -0.07 -8.50 3.10
CA ASP A 62 0.36 -7.11 2.94
C ASP A 62 0.72 -6.77 1.48
N LYS A 63 0.79 -5.48 1.16
CA LYS A 63 1.12 -4.99 -0.19
C LYS A 63 2.54 -5.40 -0.63
N GLY A 64 3.48 -5.51 0.30
CA GLY A 64 4.85 -5.95 0.03
C GLY A 64 4.92 -7.41 -0.42
N ARG A 65 4.13 -8.30 0.18
CA ARG A 65 3.97 -9.69 -0.29
C ARG A 65 3.46 -9.72 -1.74
N GLY A 66 2.48 -8.89 -2.06
CA GLY A 66 1.98 -8.73 -3.43
C GLY A 66 3.08 -8.31 -4.41
N VAL A 67 3.88 -7.29 -4.05
CA VAL A 67 5.03 -6.85 -4.85
C VAL A 67 6.03 -7.98 -5.07
N ARG A 68 6.44 -8.70 -4.01
CA ARG A 68 7.41 -9.80 -4.12
C ARG A 68 6.93 -10.91 -5.06
N VAL A 69 5.65 -11.27 -5.00
CA VAL A 69 5.04 -12.25 -5.91
C VAL A 69 5.08 -11.75 -7.35
N VAL A 70 4.64 -10.53 -7.62
CA VAL A 70 4.62 -9.95 -8.98
C VAL A 70 6.04 -9.85 -9.54
N ARG A 71 7.00 -9.35 -8.76
CA ARG A 71 8.41 -9.26 -9.17
C ARG A 71 8.98 -10.63 -9.57
N GLU A 72 8.69 -11.66 -8.79
CA GLU A 72 9.14 -13.02 -9.11
C GLU A 72 8.55 -13.55 -10.42
N LEU A 73 7.27 -13.26 -10.68
CA LEU A 73 6.62 -13.64 -11.94
C LEU A 73 7.26 -12.94 -13.14
N PHE A 74 7.51 -11.63 -13.05
CA PHE A 74 8.18 -10.90 -14.13
C PHE A 74 9.62 -11.38 -14.32
N ARG A 75 10.36 -11.60 -13.25
CA ARG A 75 11.73 -12.13 -13.32
C ARG A 75 11.79 -13.46 -14.08
N ARG A 76 10.88 -14.38 -13.76
CA ARG A 76 10.78 -15.68 -14.47
C ARG A 76 10.37 -15.52 -15.92
N SER A 77 9.47 -14.59 -16.22
CA SER A 77 8.95 -14.38 -17.58
C SER A 77 9.95 -13.67 -18.49
N LEU A 78 10.74 -12.74 -17.96
CA LEU A 78 11.70 -11.95 -18.73
C LEU A 78 13.10 -12.56 -18.72
N GLY A 79 13.42 -13.41 -17.73
CA GLY A 79 14.74 -14.00 -17.56
C GLY A 79 15.78 -13.02 -17.01
N GLU A 80 15.35 -11.85 -16.51
CA GLU A 80 16.21 -10.82 -15.92
C GLU A 80 15.55 -10.20 -14.68
N GLU A 81 16.37 -9.58 -13.84
CA GLU A 81 15.89 -8.85 -12.66
C GLU A 81 15.09 -7.61 -13.08
N VAL A 82 14.09 -7.25 -12.29
CA VAL A 82 13.19 -6.13 -12.58
C VAL A 82 13.37 -5.09 -11.48
N GLU A 83 13.66 -3.86 -11.90
CA GLU A 83 13.60 -2.71 -11.00
C GLU A 83 12.15 -2.44 -10.65
N ALA A 84 11.85 -2.43 -9.34
CA ALA A 84 10.55 -2.10 -8.82
C ALA A 84 10.60 -0.75 -8.13
N VAL A 85 9.61 0.08 -8.41
CA VAL A 85 9.44 1.40 -7.80
C VAL A 85 8.06 1.47 -7.17
N ALA A 86 7.97 1.99 -5.94
CA ALA A 86 6.70 2.18 -5.24
C ALA A 86 6.43 3.67 -5.00
N LEU A 87 5.18 4.07 -5.21
CA LEU A 87 4.64 5.37 -4.80
C LEU A 87 3.41 5.12 -3.91
N GLY A 88 3.31 5.81 -2.78
CA GLY A 88 2.21 5.66 -1.84
C GLY A 88 2.11 6.87 -0.91
N ASP A 89 1.04 6.93 -0.12
CA ASP A 89 0.71 8.09 0.73
C ASP A 89 0.45 7.72 2.19
N GLY A 90 0.37 6.42 2.51
CA GLY A 90 -0.11 5.95 3.82
C GLY A 90 0.78 4.92 4.48
N ALA A 91 0.57 4.74 5.79
CA ALA A 91 1.25 3.73 6.60
C ALA A 91 1.05 2.30 6.06
N SER A 92 -0.10 2.01 5.44
CA SER A 92 -0.37 0.71 4.79
C SER A 92 0.59 0.36 3.65
N ASP A 93 1.30 1.36 3.11
CA ASP A 93 2.27 1.19 2.03
C ASP A 93 3.68 0.84 2.55
N ALA A 94 3.93 0.91 3.85
CA ALA A 94 5.26 0.59 4.41
C ALA A 94 5.79 -0.79 3.97
N PRO A 95 4.99 -1.88 3.97
CA PRO A 95 5.45 -3.17 3.44
C PRO A 95 5.75 -3.13 1.93
N MET A 96 5.01 -2.31 1.16
CA MET A 96 5.27 -2.11 -0.26
C MET A 96 6.60 -1.39 -0.49
N PHE A 97 6.88 -0.33 0.29
CA PHE A 97 8.12 0.43 0.22
C PHE A 97 9.36 -0.41 0.54
N ASP A 98 9.29 -1.33 1.52
CA ASP A 98 10.42 -2.23 1.83
C ASP A 98 10.65 -3.31 0.75
N ALA A 99 9.62 -3.62 -0.05
CA ALA A 99 9.68 -4.66 -1.08
C ALA A 99 10.23 -4.19 -2.45
N VAL A 100 10.49 -2.90 -2.62
CA VAL A 100 10.94 -2.29 -3.89
C VAL A 100 12.39 -1.80 -3.83
N ASP A 101 12.90 -1.33 -4.97
CA ASP A 101 14.27 -0.81 -5.09
C ASP A 101 14.34 0.70 -4.85
N ARG A 102 13.27 1.43 -5.23
CA ARG A 102 13.08 2.86 -4.97
C ARG A 102 11.68 3.10 -4.43
N ALA A 103 11.56 3.87 -3.35
CA ALA A 103 10.29 4.10 -2.67
C ALA A 103 10.05 5.60 -2.47
N TYR A 104 8.88 6.06 -2.86
CA TYR A 104 8.47 7.47 -2.80
C TYR A 104 7.19 7.60 -1.97
N LEU A 105 7.27 8.34 -0.86
CA LEU A 105 6.13 8.69 -0.01
C LEU A 105 5.65 10.09 -0.38
N VAL A 106 4.46 10.18 -0.96
CA VAL A 106 3.81 11.46 -1.31
C VAL A 106 2.96 11.97 -0.15
N GLU A 107 2.58 13.24 -0.19
CA GLU A 107 1.76 13.82 0.87
C GLU A 107 0.37 13.18 0.94
N ARG A 108 -0.13 12.99 2.16
CA ARG A 108 -1.49 12.49 2.40
C ARG A 108 -2.52 13.61 2.23
N LYS A 109 -3.75 13.23 1.92
CA LYS A 109 -4.90 14.15 2.01
C LYS A 109 -5.05 14.59 3.48
N GLY A 110 -4.86 15.88 3.75
CA GLY A 110 -4.78 16.43 5.11
C GLY A 110 -3.41 16.97 5.49
N GLY A 111 -2.40 16.78 4.63
CA GLY A 111 -1.08 17.39 4.76
C GLY A 111 -0.05 16.51 5.46
N GLY A 112 1.21 16.78 5.14
CA GLY A 112 2.36 16.02 5.62
C GLY A 112 2.44 14.61 5.05
N TRP A 113 3.35 13.82 5.61
CA TRP A 113 3.59 12.43 5.22
C TRP A 113 3.21 11.47 6.34
N ALA A 114 2.95 10.22 5.99
CA ALA A 114 2.85 9.16 6.99
C ALA A 114 4.18 9.02 7.75
N GLU A 115 4.11 8.70 9.04
CA GLU A 115 5.30 8.42 9.86
C GLU A 115 5.80 7.01 9.54
N ILE A 116 6.70 6.93 8.56
CA ILE A 116 7.35 5.69 8.14
C ILE A 116 8.86 5.92 8.23
N ASP A 117 9.52 5.11 9.04
CA ASP A 117 10.98 5.07 9.14
C ASP A 117 11.50 3.86 8.35
N LEU A 118 11.91 4.12 7.11
CA LEU A 118 12.45 3.11 6.21
C LEU A 118 13.68 3.69 5.48
N PRO A 119 14.83 3.01 5.49
CA PRO A 119 16.01 3.46 4.77
C PRO A 119 15.74 3.59 3.27
N GLY A 120 16.08 4.75 2.70
CA GLY A 120 15.90 5.01 1.26
C GLY A 120 14.48 5.40 0.84
N LEU A 121 13.57 5.62 1.80
CA LEU A 121 12.26 6.19 1.50
C LEU A 121 12.36 7.70 1.24
N GLU A 122 12.06 8.10 0.01
CA GLU A 122 12.10 9.49 -0.42
C GLU A 122 10.75 10.17 -0.18
N ARG A 123 10.76 11.35 0.46
CA ARG A 123 9.53 12.13 0.68
C ARG A 123 9.36 13.12 -0.46
N VAL A 124 8.15 13.15 -1.03
CA VAL A 124 7.83 13.97 -2.19
C VAL A 124 6.67 14.89 -1.84
N GLU A 125 6.85 16.18 -2.11
CA GLU A 125 5.82 17.19 -1.95
C GLU A 125 4.69 17.00 -2.96
N GLY A 126 3.45 17.28 -2.56
CA GLY A 126 2.28 17.15 -3.39
C GLY A 126 1.43 15.93 -3.06
N VAL A 127 0.11 16.16 -2.97
CA VAL A 127 -0.87 15.13 -2.66
C VAL A 127 -1.26 14.33 -3.89
N GLY A 128 -1.19 13.01 -3.80
CA GLY A 128 -1.62 12.08 -4.85
C GLY A 128 -0.95 12.39 -6.18
N PRO A 129 -1.70 12.61 -7.29
CA PRO A 129 -1.11 12.84 -8.61
C PRO A 129 -0.07 13.97 -8.69
N HIS A 130 -0.19 15.01 -7.84
CA HIS A 130 0.77 16.12 -7.84
C HIS A 130 2.14 15.74 -7.30
N GLY A 131 2.22 14.78 -6.38
CA GLY A 131 3.50 14.21 -5.94
C GLY A 131 3.98 13.08 -6.86
N TRP A 132 3.06 12.37 -7.51
CA TRP A 132 3.42 11.26 -8.41
C TRP A 132 4.04 11.75 -9.72
N GLU A 133 3.48 12.79 -10.33
CA GLU A 133 3.89 13.30 -11.65
C GLU A 133 5.39 13.62 -11.76
N PRO A 134 6.01 14.39 -10.84
CA PRO A 134 7.43 14.71 -10.95
C PRO A 134 8.32 13.46 -10.84
N VAL A 135 7.98 12.54 -9.93
CA VAL A 135 8.70 11.27 -9.76
C VAL A 135 8.63 10.42 -11.01
N VAL A 136 7.43 10.24 -11.56
CA VAL A 136 7.23 9.44 -12.78
C VAL A 136 7.95 10.07 -13.97
N ARG A 137 7.94 11.40 -14.09
CA ARG A 137 8.67 12.11 -15.14
C ARG A 137 10.18 11.87 -15.03
N GLU A 138 10.74 11.99 -13.83
CA GLU A 138 12.15 11.70 -13.58
C GLU A 138 12.50 10.26 -13.96
N LEU A 139 11.70 9.28 -13.52
CA LEU A 139 11.91 7.86 -13.82
C LEU A 139 11.88 7.55 -15.32
N LEU A 140 11.03 8.26 -16.09
CA LEU A 140 10.91 8.07 -17.53
C LEU A 140 12.04 8.75 -18.32
N ASP A 141 12.59 9.84 -17.79
CA ASP A 141 13.72 10.56 -18.39
C ASP A 141 15.06 9.88 -18.08
N GLU A 142 15.12 9.01 -17.07
CA GLU A 142 16.29 8.20 -16.75
C GLU A 142 16.60 7.15 -17.83
N PRO A 143 17.87 7.01 -18.26
CA PRO A 143 18.25 5.91 -19.13
C PRO A 143 18.04 4.58 -18.43
N VAL A 144 17.37 3.64 -19.10
CA VAL A 144 17.08 2.29 -18.58
C VAL A 144 18.34 1.65 -18.03
N ARG A 145 18.42 1.52 -16.71
CA ARG A 145 19.52 0.84 -16.03
C ARG A 145 19.33 -0.65 -16.24
N ARG A 146 20.27 -1.31 -16.91
CA ARG A 146 20.31 -2.78 -16.90
C ARG A 146 20.57 -3.23 -15.46
N SER A 147 19.62 -3.95 -14.87
CA SER A 147 19.65 -4.39 -13.49
C SER A 147 20.96 -5.12 -13.16
N ARG A 148 21.67 -4.66 -12.11
CA ARG A 148 22.70 -5.46 -11.44
C ARG A 148 22.03 -6.26 -10.32
N PRO A 149 22.42 -7.53 -10.09
CA PRO A 149 21.86 -8.30 -8.99
C PRO A 149 22.13 -7.60 -7.65
N ARG A 150 21.07 -7.41 -6.86
CA ARG A 150 21.17 -6.93 -5.48
C ARG A 150 21.88 -8.00 -4.64
N ALA A 151 22.87 -7.60 -3.84
CA ALA A 151 23.50 -8.52 -2.89
C ALA A 151 22.43 -9.04 -1.91
N PRO A 152 22.42 -10.34 -1.58
CA PRO A 152 21.50 -10.87 -0.58
C PRO A 152 21.71 -10.16 0.76
N ARG A 153 20.60 -9.74 1.39
CA ARG A 153 20.59 -9.29 2.79
C ARG A 153 20.69 -10.49 3.72
#